data_AF-A0A7J2NHA1-F1
#
_entry.id   AF-A0A7J2NHA1-F1
#
_cell.length_a   1.000
_cell.length_b   1.000
_cell.length_c   1.000
_cell.angle_alpha   90.00
_cell.angle_beta   90.00
_cell.angle_gamma   90.00
#
_symmetry.space_group_name_H-M   'P 1'
#
loop_
_entity.id
_entity.type
_entity.pdbx_description
1 polymer ?
#
loop_
_entity_poly.entity_id
_entity_poly.type
_entity_poly.pdbx_seq_one_letter_code
_entity_poly.pdbx_strand_id
1 'polypeptide(L)'
;MKKIWSIRKDGDGVSPVIATILMVAITVVLAAVLYVMVLGIGGDTGSSINVSMSKDSSATNWTYSVTAISGTSQLAQADVYIIVKDASNAIGLTATAVSSFTTGEYTSGVMFVDANTAGYLNAGDYFVLDRTTYAVGSQIQLTDSSGSTTYCSYTI
;
A
#
# COMPACT_ATOMS: atom_id res chain seq x y z
N MET A 1 19.86 76.84 -20.99
CA MET A 1 20.60 76.28 -19.84
C MET A 1 19.95 74.97 -19.44
N LYS A 2 20.57 73.82 -19.71
CA LYS A 2 19.96 72.49 -19.51
C LYS A 2 20.78 71.78 -18.43
N LYS A 3 20.21 71.66 -17.23
CA LYS A 3 20.90 71.10 -16.05
C LYS A 3 21.05 69.59 -16.23
N ILE A 4 22.30 69.12 -16.20
CA ILE A 4 22.63 67.69 -16.18
C ILE A 4 22.32 67.18 -14.76
N TRP A 5 21.54 66.10 -14.66
CA TRP A 5 21.21 65.47 -13.39
C TRP A 5 22.23 64.37 -13.12
N SER A 6 23.04 64.51 -12.05
CA SER A 6 23.94 63.46 -11.59
C SER A 6 23.13 62.31 -11.03
N ILE A 7 23.07 61.20 -11.76
CA ILE A 7 22.72 59.89 -11.21
C ILE A 7 23.85 59.52 -10.25
N ARG A 8 23.56 59.56 -8.95
CA ARG A 8 24.42 58.97 -7.92
C ARG A 8 24.34 57.46 -8.13
N LYS A 9 25.42 56.89 -8.64
CA LYS A 9 25.63 55.44 -8.59
C LYS A 9 26.02 55.15 -7.14
N ASP A 10 25.03 54.84 -6.32
CA ASP A 10 25.26 54.35 -4.96
C ASP A 10 25.91 52.98 -5.07
N GLY A 11 27.24 53.00 -5.17
CA GLY A 11 28.10 51.84 -5.17
C GLY A 11 28.26 51.31 -3.75
N ASP A 12 27.15 50.96 -3.11
CA ASP A 12 27.17 50.16 -1.88
C ASP A 12 27.55 48.72 -2.24
N GLY A 13 28.82 48.56 -2.62
CA GLY A 13 29.48 47.28 -2.66
C GLY A 13 29.45 46.70 -1.26
N VAL A 14 28.73 45.60 -1.12
CA VAL A 14 28.76 44.78 0.10
C VAL A 14 30.21 44.51 0.47
N SER A 15 30.59 44.83 1.71
CA SER A 15 31.95 44.59 2.23
C SER A 15 32.37 43.14 1.93
N PRO A 16 33.64 42.86 1.56
CA PRO A 16 34.09 41.51 1.20
C PRO A 16 33.72 40.42 2.20
N VAL A 17 33.68 40.74 3.49
CA VAL A 17 33.28 39.83 4.56
C VAL A 17 31.76 39.71 4.70
N ILE A 18 31.02 40.80 4.45
CA ILE A 18 29.56 40.79 4.51
C ILE A 18 28.98 40.06 3.28
N ALA A 19 29.62 40.20 2.12
CA ALA A 19 29.28 39.51 0.89
C ALA A 19 29.34 37.98 1.07
N THR A 20 30.39 37.48 1.73
CA THR A 20 30.56 36.04 1.95
C THR A 20 29.52 35.51 2.95
N ILE A 21 29.22 36.24 4.02
CA ILE A 21 28.18 35.84 4.98
C ILE A 21 26.82 35.76 4.29
N LEU A 22 26.46 36.75 3.46
CA LEU A 22 25.16 36.77 2.76
C LEU A 22 25.05 35.65 1.72
N MET A 23 26.13 35.37 0.99
CA MET A 23 26.17 34.28 0.01
C MET A 23 26.05 32.90 0.69
N VAL A 24 26.75 32.71 1.80
CA VAL A 24 26.69 31.45 2.56
C VAL A 24 25.34 31.29 3.23
N ALA A 25 24.77 32.35 3.81
CA ALA A 25 23.49 32.29 4.50
C ALA A 25 22.36 31.81 3.57
N ILE A 26 22.25 32.38 2.36
CA ILE A 26 21.17 32.00 1.44
C ILE A 26 21.34 30.58 0.90
N THR A 27 22.58 30.15 0.62
CA THR A 27 22.85 28.81 0.09
C THR A 27 22.60 27.73 1.14
N VAL A 28 22.91 27.97 2.41
CA VAL A 28 22.59 27.05 3.52
C VAL A 28 21.08 26.89 3.68
N VAL A 29 20.32 28.00 3.63
CA VAL A 29 18.85 27.95 3.71
C VAL A 29 18.26 27.21 2.51
N LEU A 30 18.69 27.52 1.29
CA LEU A 30 18.20 26.85 0.08
C LEU A 30 18.52 25.35 0.09
N ALA A 31 19.73 24.97 0.51
CA ALA A 31 20.11 23.56 0.63
C ALA A 31 19.24 22.82 1.66
N ALA A 32 18.98 23.43 2.82
CA ALA A 32 18.13 22.84 3.85
C ALA A 32 16.67 22.67 3.38
N VAL A 33 16.12 23.68 2.71
CA VAL A 33 14.74 23.65 2.21
C VAL A 33 14.60 22.62 1.07
N LEU A 34 15.57 22.56 0.14
CA LEU A 34 15.59 21.53 -0.90
C LEU A 34 15.70 20.12 -0.32
N TYR A 35 16.50 19.93 0.73
CA TYR A 35 16.61 18.63 1.41
C TYR A 35 15.26 18.15 1.98
N VAL A 36 14.50 19.04 2.63
CA VAL A 36 13.16 18.71 3.15
C VAL A 36 12.18 18.43 2.02
N MET A 37 12.22 19.20 0.94
CA MET A 37 11.34 18.97 -0.23
C MET A 37 11.65 17.66 -0.96
N VAL A 38 12.94 17.30 -1.08
CA VAL A 38 13.37 16.04 -1.71
C VAL A 38 13.03 14.83 -0.82
N LEU A 39 13.21 14.93 0.50
CA LEU A 39 12.76 13.89 1.44
C LEU A 39 11.24 13.71 1.41
N GLY A 40 10.48 14.79 1.25
CA GLY A 40 9.02 14.73 1.13
C GLY A 40 8.53 14.06 -0.16
N ILE A 41 9.31 14.09 -1.25
CA ILE A 41 9.01 13.41 -2.52
C ILE A 41 9.45 11.94 -2.55
N GLY A 42 10.42 11.56 -1.70
CA GLY A 42 10.85 10.16 -1.55
C GLY A 42 9.98 9.31 -0.62
N GLY A 43 8.91 9.90 -0.07
CA GLY A 43 7.96 9.21 0.80
C GLY A 43 7.11 8.20 0.05
N ASP A 44 7.47 6.93 0.21
CA ASP A 44 6.66 5.75 -0.09
C ASP A 44 6.34 5.54 -1.59
N THR A 45 7.35 5.15 -2.37
CA THR A 45 7.10 4.09 -3.35
C THR A 45 6.90 2.78 -2.59
N GLY A 46 5.84 2.72 -1.78
CA GLY A 46 5.34 1.47 -1.24
C GLY A 46 5.03 0.63 -2.46
N SER A 47 5.83 -0.40 -2.72
CA SER A 47 5.47 -1.39 -3.72
C SER A 47 4.11 -1.91 -3.32
N SER A 48 3.07 -1.48 -4.02
CA SER A 48 1.72 -1.92 -3.78
C SER A 48 1.71 -3.41 -4.05
N ILE A 49 1.73 -4.21 -2.99
CA ILE A 49 1.66 -5.65 -3.13
C ILE A 49 0.27 -5.95 -3.69
N ASN A 50 0.21 -6.68 -4.79
CA ASN A 50 -1.04 -7.11 -5.40
C ASN A 50 -1.06 -8.63 -5.50
N VAL A 51 -2.17 -9.22 -5.07
CA VAL A 51 -2.40 -10.67 -5.10
C VAL A 51 -3.41 -10.95 -6.22
N SER A 52 -3.03 -11.84 -7.14
CA SER A 52 -3.91 -12.32 -8.20
C SER A 52 -4.51 -13.66 -7.80
N MET A 53 -5.84 -13.72 -7.74
CA MET A 53 -6.60 -14.95 -7.44
C MET A 53 -7.40 -15.41 -8.65
N SER A 54 -7.55 -16.72 -8.80
CA SER A 54 -8.38 -17.35 -9.83
C SER A 54 -9.48 -18.19 -9.18
N LYS A 55 -10.69 -18.14 -9.74
CA LYS A 55 -11.83 -18.95 -9.30
C LYS A 55 -11.76 -20.34 -9.93
N ASP A 56 -11.87 -21.38 -9.12
CA ASP A 56 -12.15 -22.72 -9.62
C ASP A 56 -13.67 -22.89 -9.77
N SER A 57 -14.12 -22.96 -11.03
CA SER A 57 -15.54 -23.12 -11.38
C SER A 57 -16.05 -24.55 -11.28
N SER A 58 -15.16 -25.53 -11.10
CA SER A 58 -15.52 -26.96 -11.02
C SER A 58 -15.77 -27.42 -9.59
N ALA A 59 -15.38 -26.62 -8.59
CA ALA A 59 -15.56 -26.94 -7.18
C ALA A 59 -17.01 -26.73 -6.71
N THR A 60 -17.46 -27.56 -5.76
CA THR A 60 -18.80 -27.45 -5.15
C THR A 60 -18.96 -26.16 -4.34
N ASN A 61 -17.91 -25.79 -3.61
CA ASN A 61 -17.80 -24.55 -2.84
C ASN A 61 -17.02 -23.50 -3.64
N TRP A 62 -17.07 -22.24 -3.22
CA TRP A 62 -16.36 -21.16 -3.89
C TRP A 62 -14.87 -21.24 -3.60
N THR A 63 -14.11 -21.83 -4.51
CA THR A 63 -12.66 -22.01 -4.33
C THR A 63 -11.89 -20.95 -5.13
N TYR A 64 -10.96 -20.29 -4.46
CA TYR A 64 -10.08 -19.26 -5.01
C TYR A 64 -8.62 -19.62 -4.78
N SER A 65 -7.86 -19.85 -5.85
CA SER A 65 -6.43 -20.12 -5.76
C SER A 65 -5.62 -18.87 -6.04
N VAL A 66 -4.58 -18.65 -5.24
CA VAL A 66 -3.60 -17.60 -5.47
C VAL A 66 -2.72 -18.03 -6.64
N THR A 67 -2.75 -17.26 -7.73
CA THR A 67 -2.00 -17.57 -8.96
C THR A 67 -0.67 -16.85 -8.99
N ALA A 68 -0.64 -15.59 -8.54
CA ALA A 68 0.58 -14.78 -8.52
C ALA A 68 0.49 -13.72 -7.42
N ILE A 69 1.66 -13.35 -6.88
CA ILE A 69 1.81 -12.22 -5.97
C ILE A 69 2.86 -11.31 -6.59
N SER A 70 2.48 -10.06 -6.83
CA SER A 70 3.36 -9.04 -7.40
C SER A 70 3.68 -8.01 -6.31
N GLY A 71 4.96 -7.70 -6.16
CA GLY A 71 5.47 -6.85 -5.08
C GLY A 71 6.89 -7.23 -4.71
N THR A 72 7.60 -6.35 -4.02
CA THR A 72 9.00 -6.58 -3.60
C THR A 72 9.12 -7.32 -2.28
N SER A 73 8.02 -7.49 -1.55
CA SER A 73 7.99 -8.06 -0.20
C SER A 73 7.07 -9.27 -0.13
N GLN A 74 7.49 -10.30 0.61
CA GLN A 74 6.66 -11.46 0.92
C GLN A 74 5.54 -11.06 1.89
N LEU A 75 4.35 -11.61 1.69
CA LEU A 75 3.21 -11.42 2.58
C LEU A 75 3.20 -12.53 3.63
N ALA A 76 3.48 -12.21 4.89
CA ALA A 76 3.31 -13.17 5.98
C ALA A 76 1.82 -13.43 6.20
N GLN A 77 1.44 -14.69 6.48
CA GLN A 77 0.03 -15.03 6.72
C GLN A 77 -0.56 -14.30 7.94
N ALA A 78 0.27 -13.84 8.88
CA ALA A 78 -0.15 -13.05 10.03
C ALA A 78 -0.51 -11.59 9.70
N ASP A 79 0.04 -11.06 8.61
CA ASP A 79 -0.14 -9.66 8.20
C ASP A 79 -1.23 -9.50 7.13
N VAL A 80 -1.70 -10.61 6.55
CA VAL A 80 -2.81 -10.64 5.60
C VAL A 80 -4.10 -10.99 6.34
N TYR A 81 -5.15 -10.22 6.08
CA TYR A 81 -6.46 -10.37 6.67
C TYR A 81 -7.49 -10.62 5.59
N ILE A 82 -8.43 -11.51 5.87
CA ILE A 82 -9.57 -11.82 5.01
C ILE A 82 -10.79 -11.09 5.54
N ILE A 83 -11.49 -10.40 4.64
CA ILE A 83 -12.81 -9.85 4.88
C ILE A 83 -13.73 -10.45 3.81
N VAL A 84 -14.91 -10.88 4.22
CA VAL A 84 -15.98 -11.27 3.28
C VAL A 84 -17.14 -10.32 3.48
N LYS A 85 -17.57 -9.69 2.40
CA LYS A 85 -18.74 -8.82 2.36
C LYS A 85 -19.85 -9.48 1.56
N ASP A 86 -21.10 -9.21 1.90
CA ASP A 86 -22.22 -9.61 1.06
C ASP A 86 -22.40 -8.64 -0.13
N ALA A 87 -23.39 -8.93 -1.00
CA ALA A 87 -23.72 -8.07 -2.14
C ALA A 87 -24.20 -6.65 -1.75
N SER A 88 -24.59 -6.44 -0.49
CA SER A 88 -24.99 -5.14 0.07
C SER A 88 -23.83 -4.43 0.80
N ASN A 89 -22.61 -4.97 0.71
CA ASN A 89 -21.40 -4.53 1.43
C ASN A 89 -21.46 -4.72 2.96
N ALA A 90 -22.41 -5.49 3.49
CA ALA A 90 -22.40 -5.84 4.89
C ALA A 90 -21.28 -6.85 5.18
N ILE A 91 -20.62 -6.71 6.33
CA ILE A 91 -19.51 -7.57 6.73
C ILE A 91 -20.08 -8.94 7.13
N GLY A 92 -19.84 -9.96 6.30
CA GLY A 92 -20.16 -11.36 6.59
C GLY A 92 -19.04 -12.07 7.37
N LEU A 93 -17.78 -11.70 7.08
CA LEU A 93 -16.60 -12.06 7.87
C LEU A 93 -15.81 -10.80 8.22
N THR A 94 -15.64 -10.53 9.50
CA THR A 94 -14.76 -9.46 10.00
C THR A 94 -13.30 -9.78 9.67
N ALA A 95 -12.47 -8.74 9.48
CA ALA A 95 -11.04 -8.87 9.19
C ALA A 95 -10.37 -9.91 10.11
N THR A 96 -10.04 -11.06 9.53
CA THR A 96 -9.49 -12.21 10.23
C THR A 96 -8.16 -12.58 9.59
N ALA A 97 -7.10 -12.65 10.39
CA ALA A 97 -5.75 -12.95 9.88
C ALA A 97 -5.71 -14.34 9.21
N VAL A 98 -5.01 -14.46 8.09
CA VAL A 98 -4.87 -15.73 7.36
C VAL A 98 -4.22 -16.80 8.24
N SER A 99 -3.28 -16.40 9.10
CA SER A 99 -2.62 -17.29 10.07
C SER A 99 -3.55 -17.89 11.13
N SER A 100 -4.76 -17.34 11.33
CA SER A 100 -5.71 -17.86 12.31
C SER A 100 -6.56 -19.02 11.78
N PHE A 101 -6.56 -19.23 10.46
CA PHE A 101 -7.26 -20.34 9.85
C PHE A 101 -6.44 -21.62 10.02
N THR A 102 -7.10 -22.68 10.50
CA THR A 102 -6.51 -24.01 10.53
C THR A 102 -6.79 -24.71 9.20
N THR A 103 -5.75 -25.26 8.58
CA THR A 103 -5.85 -25.97 7.31
C THR A 103 -6.88 -27.08 7.38
N GLY A 104 -7.88 -27.04 6.50
CA GLY A 104 -8.94 -28.05 6.43
C GLY A 104 -10.16 -27.78 7.31
N GLU A 105 -10.18 -26.68 8.08
CA GLU A 105 -11.32 -26.29 8.90
C GLU A 105 -11.98 -25.00 8.40
N TYR A 106 -13.32 -24.97 8.45
CA TYR A 106 -14.08 -23.76 8.15
C TYR A 106 -14.20 -22.89 9.39
N THR A 107 -13.69 -21.67 9.33
CA THR A 107 -13.92 -20.63 10.31
C THR A 107 -14.90 -19.62 9.70
N SER A 108 -16.10 -19.52 10.26
CA SER A 108 -17.16 -18.62 9.75
C SER A 108 -17.43 -18.79 8.24
N GLY A 109 -17.42 -20.04 7.78
CA GLY A 109 -17.67 -20.38 6.37
C GLY A 109 -16.50 -20.13 5.41
N VAL A 110 -15.31 -19.76 5.91
CA VAL A 110 -14.09 -19.63 5.11
C VAL A 110 -13.04 -20.63 5.60
N MET A 111 -12.41 -21.32 4.66
CA MET A 111 -11.28 -22.21 4.89
C MET A 111 -10.08 -21.70 4.08
N PHE A 112 -8.91 -21.70 4.69
CA PHE A 112 -7.64 -21.45 4.02
C PHE A 112 -6.82 -22.74 4.00
N VAL A 113 -6.12 -22.97 2.90
CA VAL A 113 -5.14 -24.05 2.77
C VAL A 113 -3.83 -23.47 2.25
N ASP A 114 -2.82 -23.52 3.10
CA ASP A 114 -1.43 -23.33 2.72
C ASP A 114 -0.92 -24.61 2.04
N ALA A 115 -0.67 -24.53 0.73
CA ALA A 115 -0.27 -25.70 -0.05
C ALA A 115 1.21 -26.08 0.15
N ASN A 116 2.04 -25.12 0.58
CA ASN A 116 3.49 -25.27 0.68
C ASN A 116 4.02 -25.21 2.12
N THR A 117 3.16 -24.89 3.09
CA THR A 117 3.49 -24.77 4.52
C THR A 117 4.63 -23.79 4.78
N ALA A 118 4.79 -22.77 3.94
CA ALA A 118 5.90 -21.82 4.06
C ALA A 118 5.65 -20.74 5.13
N GLY A 119 4.41 -20.58 5.62
CA GLY A 119 4.03 -19.52 6.56
C GLY A 119 3.89 -18.12 5.93
N TYR A 120 4.01 -18.04 4.61
CA TYR A 120 3.76 -16.87 3.78
C TYR A 120 2.64 -17.19 2.80
N LEU A 121 1.94 -16.16 2.32
CA LEU A 121 1.04 -16.31 1.19
C LEU A 121 1.87 -16.47 -0.08
N ASN A 122 1.61 -17.52 -0.85
CA ASN A 122 2.35 -17.87 -2.06
C ASN A 122 1.39 -18.30 -3.19
N ALA A 123 1.92 -18.38 -4.40
CA ALA A 123 1.19 -18.99 -5.50
C ALA A 123 0.96 -20.49 -5.23
N GLY A 124 -0.28 -20.94 -5.39
CA GLY A 124 -0.73 -22.30 -5.11
C GLY A 124 -1.56 -22.43 -3.82
N ASP A 125 -1.51 -21.45 -2.92
CA ASP A 125 -2.40 -21.42 -1.76
C ASP A 125 -3.84 -21.15 -2.20
N TYR A 126 -4.82 -21.65 -1.46
CA TYR A 126 -6.22 -21.47 -1.85
C TYR A 126 -7.15 -21.26 -0.67
N PHE A 127 -8.22 -20.51 -0.96
CA PHE A 127 -9.31 -20.21 -0.05
C PHE A 127 -10.56 -20.92 -0.55
N VAL A 128 -11.35 -21.47 0.36
CA VAL A 128 -12.63 -22.09 0.05
C VAL A 128 -13.69 -21.43 0.90
N LEU A 129 -14.71 -20.87 0.27
CA LEU A 129 -15.86 -20.29 0.95
C LEU A 129 -17.07 -21.20 0.77
N ASP A 130 -17.74 -21.47 1.89
CA ASP A 130 -18.96 -22.26 1.91
C ASP A 130 -20.08 -21.50 1.19
N ARG A 131 -20.65 -22.15 0.17
CA ARG A 131 -21.72 -21.60 -0.66
C ARG A 131 -23.05 -21.45 0.09
N THR A 132 -23.22 -22.18 1.20
CA THR A 132 -24.40 -22.04 2.07
C THR A 132 -24.33 -20.79 2.93
N THR A 133 -23.12 -20.37 3.29
CA THR A 133 -22.88 -19.18 4.11
C THR A 133 -22.76 -17.92 3.25
N TYR A 134 -22.10 -18.03 2.10
CA TYR A 134 -21.86 -16.90 1.19
C TYR A 134 -22.51 -17.14 -0.18
N ALA A 135 -23.53 -16.34 -0.48
CA ALA A 135 -24.25 -16.36 -1.74
C ALA A 135 -23.45 -15.75 -2.90
N VAL A 136 -23.93 -15.98 -4.13
CA VAL A 136 -23.42 -15.30 -5.35
C VAL A 136 -23.58 -13.79 -5.17
N GLY A 137 -22.54 -13.03 -5.53
CA GLY A 137 -22.47 -11.58 -5.33
C GLY A 137 -21.78 -11.15 -4.03
N SER A 138 -21.48 -12.08 -3.10
CA SER A 138 -20.58 -11.80 -1.97
C SER A 138 -19.16 -11.55 -2.48
N GLN A 139 -18.39 -10.72 -1.78
CA GLN A 139 -17.05 -10.32 -2.17
C GLN A 139 -16.04 -10.77 -1.13
N ILE A 140 -15.03 -11.53 -1.56
CA ILE A 140 -13.84 -11.82 -0.76
C ILE A 140 -12.80 -10.72 -0.99
N GLN A 141 -12.21 -10.23 0.09
CA GLN A 141 -11.17 -9.20 0.09
C GLN A 141 -9.99 -9.66 0.94
N LEU A 142 -8.78 -9.54 0.39
CA LEU A 142 -7.54 -9.65 1.13
C LEU A 142 -7.04 -8.25 1.44
N THR A 143 -6.77 -7.96 2.70
CA THR A 143 -6.37 -6.63 3.17
C THR A 143 -5.30 -6.71 4.24
N ASP A 144 -4.68 -5.58 4.57
CA ASP A 144 -3.85 -5.40 5.76
C ASP A 144 -4.67 -5.37 7.06
N SER A 145 -4.00 -5.36 8.21
CA SER A 145 -4.64 -5.33 9.54
C SER A 145 -5.54 -4.10 9.76
N SER A 146 -5.31 -3.00 9.04
CA SER A 146 -6.09 -1.77 9.15
C SER A 146 -7.28 -1.70 8.20
N GLY A 147 -7.39 -2.62 7.24
CA GLY A 147 -8.41 -2.55 6.19
C GLY A 147 -8.14 -1.47 5.13
N SER A 148 -7.00 -0.77 5.20
CA SER A 148 -6.67 0.37 4.34
C SER A 148 -6.06 -0.05 3.01
N THR A 149 -5.33 -1.17 2.99
CA THR A 149 -4.65 -1.67 1.78
C THR A 149 -5.31 -2.96 1.34
N THR A 150 -6.07 -2.92 0.24
CA THR A 150 -6.65 -4.13 -0.37
C THR A 150 -5.65 -4.74 -1.35
N TYR A 151 -5.13 -5.92 -1.01
CA TYR A 151 -4.22 -6.70 -1.87
C TYR A 151 -4.95 -7.35 -3.05
N CYS A 152 -6.19 -7.79 -2.82
CA CYS A 152 -7.03 -8.42 -3.83
C CYS A 152 -8.50 -8.32 -3.42
N SER A 153 -9.38 -8.25 -4.41
CA SER A 153 -10.81 -8.42 -4.20
C SER A 153 -11.44 -9.20 -5.34
N TYR A 154 -12.31 -10.15 -5.01
CA TYR A 154 -13.03 -10.96 -5.99
C TYR A 154 -14.50 -11.10 -5.61
N THR A 155 -15.39 -11.01 -6.59
CA THR A 155 -16.83 -11.19 -6.41
C THR A 155 -17.24 -12.61 -6.77
N ILE A 156 -17.98 -13.27 -5.88
CA ILE A 156 -18.42 -14.65 -5.99
C ILE A 156 -19.46 -14.84 -7.10
#